data_AF-G2T1K0-F1
#
_entry.id   AF-G2T1K0-F1
#
_cell.length_a   1.000
_cell.length_b   1.000
_cell.length_c   1.000
_cell.angle_alpha   90.00
_cell.angle_beta   90.00
_cell.angle_gamma   90.00
#
_symmetry.space_group_name_H-M   'P 1'
#
loop_
_entity.id
_entity.type
_entity.pdbx_description
1 polymer ?
#
loop_
_entity_poly.entity_id
_entity_poly.type
_entity_poly.pdbx_seq_one_letter_code
_entity_poly.pdbx_strand_id
1 'polypeptide(L)'
;MKCAKCGAEIKEGCIYCSVCGNAVQIVPDYSVLEDDYLRSLLKEEESAGKEPAPAQAKQQKPKQPQRKKNRRLPFLIGGILLVLLVLAGILIKAAIDHRNANSYDYQMEQAAMAADAQNDGEALDYYERALYLYPNDITAREKMIEIYEKQKNTDAAMVLLIEIIKLDPANEDAYRDLIAIYDAREDYDSILDLEAEVDAEDLKNKDKILDLFADYMTSAPLITDPEGDVPSGKYDEALEVEIASTDGDAIYYTINGDENELDAKTGTRYFVGNPLVFDESGKYTIAAVCRNDKGIYSSVTYADFEIELAPPDFAEVSPDGGRFYEPTLVTLTAEDGCSIYYTWDGTDPTTASARYTEPFEVPEGNNVLSVLVVDKKTGLDSGVYRANFIYYP
;
A
#
# COMPACT_ATOMS: atom_id res chain seq x y z
N MET A 1 -6.61 -1.88 38.02
CA MET A 1 -7.32 -2.70 39.04
C MET A 1 -6.57 -4.00 39.30
N LYS A 2 -6.66 -4.66 40.47
CA LYS A 2 -5.94 -5.94 40.73
C LYS A 2 -6.89 -7.13 40.74
N CYS A 3 -6.45 -8.25 40.18
CA CYS A 3 -7.25 -9.47 40.13
C CYS A 3 -7.49 -10.05 41.53
N ALA A 4 -8.76 -10.25 41.89
CA ALA A 4 -9.15 -10.78 43.21
C ALA A 4 -8.64 -12.20 43.49
N LYS A 5 -8.27 -12.96 42.44
CA LYS A 5 -7.83 -14.36 42.55
C LYS A 5 -6.31 -14.53 42.61
N CYS A 6 -5.54 -13.76 41.83
CA CYS A 6 -4.08 -13.91 41.75
C CYS A 6 -3.29 -12.64 42.10
N GLY A 7 -3.96 -11.52 42.38
CA GLY A 7 -3.32 -10.24 42.76
C GLY A 7 -2.62 -9.48 41.63
N ALA A 8 -2.55 -10.05 40.42
CA ALA A 8 -1.94 -9.42 39.26
C ALA A 8 -2.72 -8.16 38.82
N GLU A 9 -2.00 -7.17 38.32
CA GLU A 9 -2.58 -5.92 37.83
C GLU A 9 -3.26 -6.15 36.47
N ILE A 10 -4.52 -5.77 36.37
CA ILE A 10 -5.36 -5.92 35.18
C ILE A 10 -5.30 -4.61 34.39
N LYS A 11 -4.97 -4.74 33.10
CA LYS A 11 -4.95 -3.62 32.13
C LYS A 11 -6.36 -3.04 31.95
N GLU A 12 -6.44 -1.72 31.79
CA GLU A 12 -7.71 -1.03 31.55
C GLU A 12 -8.41 -1.56 30.29
N GLY A 13 -9.74 -1.73 30.36
CA GLY A 13 -10.56 -2.27 29.27
C GLY A 13 -10.64 -3.81 29.17
N CYS A 14 -9.88 -4.57 29.97
CA CYS A 14 -9.91 -6.03 29.93
C CYS A 14 -10.94 -6.66 30.89
N ILE A 15 -11.84 -7.50 30.35
CA ILE A 15 -12.92 -8.18 31.10
C ILE A 15 -12.43 -9.48 31.76
N TYR A 16 -11.21 -9.93 31.44
CA TYR A 16 -10.58 -11.14 32.01
C TYR A 16 -9.15 -10.84 32.45
N CYS A 17 -8.70 -11.49 33.53
CA CYS A 17 -7.32 -11.40 33.97
C CYS A 17 -6.40 -12.16 33.01
N SER A 18 -5.46 -11.46 32.38
CA SER A 18 -4.49 -12.01 31.43
C SER A 18 -3.55 -13.07 32.00
N VAL A 19 -3.43 -13.16 33.33
CA VAL A 19 -2.51 -14.11 34.01
C VAL A 19 -3.21 -15.39 34.45
N CYS A 20 -4.45 -15.32 34.95
CA CYS A 20 -5.15 -16.49 35.49
C CYS A 20 -6.48 -16.83 34.80
N GLY A 21 -6.87 -16.07 33.77
CA GLY A 21 -8.09 -16.28 32.99
C GLY A 21 -9.40 -15.99 33.73
N ASN A 22 -9.34 -15.55 34.99
CA ASN A 22 -10.53 -15.31 35.78
C ASN A 22 -11.25 -14.04 35.31
N ALA A 23 -12.57 -14.12 35.12
CA ALA A 23 -13.40 -12.98 34.78
C ALA A 23 -13.31 -11.89 35.86
N VAL A 24 -13.23 -10.66 35.40
CA VAL A 24 -13.14 -9.47 36.24
C VAL A 24 -14.56 -9.08 36.63
N GLN A 25 -14.87 -9.09 37.93
CA GLN A 25 -16.14 -8.56 38.43
C GLN A 25 -16.09 -7.04 38.36
N ILE A 26 -16.70 -6.47 37.32
CA ILE A 26 -16.93 -5.04 37.18
C ILE A 26 -18.20 -4.74 37.95
N VAL A 27 -18.08 -3.98 39.04
CA VAL A 27 -19.22 -3.33 39.67
C VAL A 27 -19.41 -2.01 38.91
N PRO A 28 -20.56 -1.76 38.28
CA PRO A 28 -20.81 -0.47 37.64
C PRO A 28 -20.65 0.64 38.68
N ASP A 29 -19.93 1.72 38.33
CA ASP A 29 -19.94 2.93 39.13
C ASP A 29 -21.33 3.55 39.04
N TYR A 30 -22.18 3.20 40.00
CA TYR A 30 -23.49 3.82 40.18
C TYR A 30 -23.27 5.29 40.53
N SER A 31 -23.83 6.17 39.69
CA SER A 31 -23.84 7.60 39.95
C SER A 31 -24.64 7.86 41.23
N VAL A 32 -24.06 8.67 42.12
CA VAL A 32 -24.58 9.02 43.45
C VAL A 32 -25.92 9.81 43.38
N LEU A 33 -26.45 10.08 42.19
CA LEU A 33 -27.70 10.79 41.96
C LEU A 33 -28.95 9.88 42.00
N GLU A 34 -28.82 8.56 41.82
CA GLU A 34 -29.96 7.63 41.86
C GLU A 34 -30.28 7.13 43.29
N ASP A 35 -29.28 7.09 44.18
CA ASP A 35 -29.43 6.59 45.57
C ASP A 35 -30.22 7.55 46.48
N ASP A 36 -30.18 8.87 46.24
CA ASP A 36 -30.97 9.84 47.01
C ASP A 36 -32.46 9.78 46.65
N TYR A 37 -32.78 9.40 45.41
CA TYR A 37 -34.16 9.19 44.98
C TYR A 37 -34.74 7.89 45.57
N LEU A 38 -33.99 6.78 45.56
CA LEU A 38 -34.42 5.51 46.17
C LEU A 38 -34.52 5.56 47.71
N ARG A 39 -33.64 6.29 48.41
CA ARG A 39 -33.71 6.43 49.88
C ARG A 39 -34.89 7.27 50.37
N SER A 40 -35.42 8.16 49.54
CA SER A 40 -36.63 8.93 49.86
C SER A 40 -37.90 8.07 49.79
N LEU A 41 -37.96 7.13 48.85
CA LEU A 41 -39.07 6.20 48.68
C LEU A 41 -39.12 5.10 49.75
N LEU A 42 -37.96 4.63 50.23
CA LEU A 42 -37.89 3.58 51.27
C LEU A 42 -38.12 4.10 52.70
N LYS A 43 -38.00 5.41 52.96
CA LYS A 43 -38.22 5.99 54.29
C LYS A 43 -39.70 6.22 54.64
N GLU A 44 -40.62 6.13 53.68
CA GLU A 44 -42.05 6.29 53.96
C GLU A 44 -42.77 4.97 54.30
N GLU A 45 -42.16 3.80 54.10
CA GLU A 45 -42.81 2.50 54.36
C GLU A 45 -42.55 1.90 55.76
N GLU A 46 -41.57 2.39 56.54
CA GLU A 46 -41.19 1.75 57.83
C GLU A 46 -41.76 2.38 59.12
N SER A 47 -42.58 3.43 59.07
CA SER A 47 -43.10 4.06 60.31
C SER A 47 -44.61 4.25 60.36
N ALA A 48 -45.37 3.15 60.47
CA ALA A 48 -46.64 3.15 61.20
C ALA A 48 -47.10 1.72 61.53
N GLY A 49 -46.63 1.16 62.64
CA GLY A 49 -47.17 -0.10 63.13
C GLY A 49 -46.75 -0.47 64.54
N LYS A 50 -47.27 0.22 65.57
CA LYS A 50 -47.38 -0.33 66.94
C LYS A 50 -48.58 0.27 67.69
N GLU A 51 -49.60 -0.54 67.93
CA GLU A 51 -50.50 -0.44 69.08
C GLU A 51 -50.40 -1.75 69.89
N PRO A 52 -50.34 -1.72 71.23
CA PRO A 52 -50.45 -2.91 72.07
C PRO A 52 -51.88 -3.10 72.62
N ALA A 53 -52.25 -4.37 72.79
CA ALA A 53 -53.54 -4.84 73.27
C ALA A 53 -53.85 -4.47 74.73
N PRO A 54 -55.15 -4.48 75.10
CA PRO A 54 -55.52 -5.10 76.37
C PRO A 54 -56.78 -5.99 76.31
N ALA A 55 -56.90 -6.78 77.37
CA ALA A 55 -57.89 -7.81 77.63
C ALA A 55 -59.32 -7.29 77.90
N GLN A 56 -60.24 -8.27 77.90
CA GLN A 56 -61.70 -8.25 77.96
C GLN A 56 -62.36 -7.41 79.08
N ALA A 57 -63.52 -6.79 78.81
CA ALA A 57 -64.85 -7.33 79.15
C ALA A 57 -66.02 -6.31 79.10
N LYS A 58 -67.18 -6.80 78.64
CA LYS A 58 -68.59 -6.42 78.90
C LYS A 58 -69.28 -5.28 78.10
N GLN A 59 -70.08 -5.76 77.13
CA GLN A 59 -71.51 -5.52 76.88
C GLN A 59 -72.07 -4.09 76.99
N GLN A 60 -72.58 -3.56 75.87
CA GLN A 60 -74.02 -3.28 75.64
C GLN A 60 -74.30 -2.78 74.20
N LYS A 61 -75.16 -3.50 73.47
CA LYS A 61 -75.98 -3.00 72.34
C LYS A 61 -77.23 -2.29 72.94
N PRO A 62 -78.08 -1.53 72.21
CA PRO A 62 -78.11 -1.29 70.74
C PRO A 62 -78.40 0.18 70.32
N LYS A 63 -78.16 0.52 69.04
CA LYS A 63 -79.18 0.97 68.05
C LYS A 63 -78.52 1.66 66.84
N GLN A 64 -78.65 1.01 65.68
CA GLN A 64 -78.63 1.63 64.35
C GLN A 64 -79.98 2.33 64.08
N PRO A 65 -80.17 3.07 62.97
CA PRO A 65 -79.22 3.83 62.14
C PRO A 65 -79.79 5.23 61.79
N GLN A 66 -78.95 6.14 61.24
CA GLN A 66 -79.33 6.91 60.04
C GLN A 66 -78.16 7.73 59.44
N ARG A 67 -78.12 7.68 58.10
CA ARG A 67 -77.16 8.22 57.13
C ARG A 67 -76.53 9.57 57.47
N LYS A 68 -75.21 9.68 57.31
CA LYS A 68 -74.56 10.94 56.90
C LYS A 68 -73.72 10.70 55.64
N LYS A 69 -74.06 11.45 54.57
CA LYS A 69 -73.32 11.52 53.29
C LYS A 69 -71.93 12.10 53.55
N ASN A 70 -70.87 11.29 53.38
CA ASN A 70 -69.49 11.78 53.41
C ASN A 70 -69.14 12.48 52.09
N ARG A 71 -68.98 13.80 52.15
CA ARG A 71 -68.63 14.69 51.02
C ARG A 71 -67.17 14.56 50.52
N ARG A 72 -66.32 13.71 51.11
CA ARG A 72 -64.88 13.54 50.76
C ARG A 72 -64.56 12.32 49.87
N LEU A 73 -65.52 11.40 49.70
CA LEU A 73 -65.35 10.23 48.83
C LEU A 73 -65.14 10.56 47.32
N PRO A 74 -65.78 11.57 46.71
CA PRO A 74 -65.53 11.89 45.30
C PRO A 74 -64.16 12.55 45.06
N PHE A 75 -63.57 13.21 46.06
CA PHE A 75 -62.24 13.83 45.93
C PHE A 75 -61.10 12.81 46.01
N LEU A 76 -61.23 11.77 46.84
CA LEU A 76 -60.26 10.66 46.89
C LEU A 76 -60.31 9.77 45.64
N ILE A 77 -61.52 9.46 45.14
CA ILE A 77 -61.70 8.72 43.89
C ILE A 77 -61.19 9.55 42.69
N GLY A 78 -61.44 10.86 42.69
CA GLY A 78 -60.93 11.78 41.66
C GLY A 78 -59.40 11.89 41.65
N GLY A 79 -58.75 11.90 42.82
CA GLY A 79 -57.28 11.91 42.93
C GLY A 79 -56.64 10.62 42.42
N ILE A 80 -57.20 9.45 42.76
CA ILE A 80 -56.72 8.14 42.27
C ILE A 80 -56.90 8.02 40.75
N LEU A 81 -58.04 8.47 40.21
CA LEU A 81 -58.27 8.53 38.77
C LEU A 81 -57.25 9.43 38.05
N LEU A 82 -56.90 10.58 38.64
CA LEU A 82 -55.91 11.49 38.07
C LEU A 82 -54.50 10.86 38.06
N VAL A 83 -54.12 10.19 39.15
CA VAL A 83 -52.86 9.43 39.21
C VAL A 83 -52.83 8.29 38.19
N LEU A 84 -53.92 7.54 38.03
CA LEU A 84 -54.03 6.49 37.01
C LEU A 84 -53.98 7.04 35.58
N LEU A 85 -54.55 8.24 35.33
CA LEU A 85 -54.44 8.90 34.02
C LEU A 85 -53.02 9.38 33.73
N VAL A 86 -52.31 9.90 34.73
CA VAL A 86 -50.89 10.27 34.59
C VAL A 86 -50.03 9.03 34.34
N LEU A 87 -50.24 7.95 35.10
CA LEU A 87 -49.55 6.67 34.89
C LEU A 87 -49.87 6.07 33.51
N ALA A 88 -51.13 6.11 33.07
CA ALA A 88 -51.51 5.69 31.73
C ALA A 88 -50.82 6.56 30.67
N GLY A 89 -50.72 7.88 30.88
CA GLY A 89 -49.98 8.79 30.00
C GLY A 89 -48.49 8.45 29.90
N ILE A 90 -47.85 8.13 31.04
CA ILE A 90 -46.44 7.69 31.08
C ILE A 90 -46.27 6.36 30.34
N LEU A 91 -47.16 5.39 30.56
CA LEU A 91 -47.11 4.09 29.87
C LEU A 91 -47.37 4.21 28.36
N ILE A 92 -48.29 5.07 27.95
CA ILE A 92 -48.55 5.36 26.54
C ILE A 92 -47.34 6.01 25.90
N LYS A 93 -46.73 7.02 26.56
CA LYS A 93 -45.50 7.64 26.09
C LYS A 93 -44.37 6.62 25.97
N ALA A 94 -44.13 5.81 26.99
CA ALA A 94 -43.10 4.77 26.97
C ALA A 94 -43.35 3.74 25.84
N ALA A 95 -44.61 3.38 25.58
CA ALA A 95 -44.96 2.50 24.47
C ALA A 95 -44.74 3.16 23.09
N ILE A 96 -45.03 4.46 22.95
CA ILE A 96 -44.76 5.23 21.74
C ILE A 96 -43.25 5.38 21.54
N ASP A 97 -42.51 5.77 22.57
CA ASP A 97 -41.06 5.93 22.54
C ASP A 97 -40.39 4.60 22.16
N HIS A 98 -40.86 3.48 22.72
CA HIS A 98 -40.37 2.15 22.36
C HIS A 98 -40.71 1.78 20.91
N ARG A 99 -41.93 2.11 20.44
CA ARG A 99 -42.33 1.88 19.04
C ARG A 99 -41.50 2.72 18.07
N ASN A 100 -41.23 3.97 18.42
CA ASN A 100 -40.45 4.91 17.62
C ASN A 100 -38.97 4.52 17.61
N ALA A 101 -38.41 4.15 18.76
CA ALA A 101 -37.05 3.62 18.89
C ALA A 101 -36.79 2.39 18.01
N ASN A 102 -37.82 1.56 17.80
CA ASN A 102 -37.75 0.35 16.98
C ASN A 102 -38.25 0.55 15.53
N SER A 103 -38.48 1.79 15.10
CA SER A 103 -38.94 2.10 13.75
C SER A 103 -37.83 2.77 12.95
N TYR A 104 -37.36 2.09 11.90
CA TYR A 104 -36.32 2.60 11.01
C TYR A 104 -36.70 3.93 10.36
N ASP A 105 -37.90 4.02 9.77
CA ASP A 105 -38.36 5.25 9.11
C ASP A 105 -38.34 6.44 10.07
N TYR A 106 -38.77 6.22 11.32
CA TYR A 106 -38.71 7.24 12.35
C TYR A 106 -37.28 7.63 12.69
N GLN A 107 -36.36 6.67 12.86
CA GLN A 107 -34.95 6.98 13.15
C GLN A 107 -34.32 7.80 12.00
N MET A 108 -34.56 7.42 10.75
CA MET A 108 -34.03 8.12 9.57
C MET A 108 -34.59 9.55 9.44
N GLU A 109 -35.89 9.74 9.68
CA GLU A 109 -36.52 11.06 9.66
C GLU A 109 -35.96 11.97 10.76
N GLN A 110 -35.83 11.47 11.99
CA GLN A 110 -35.25 12.25 13.08
C GLN A 110 -33.77 12.56 12.86
N ALA A 111 -33.01 11.62 12.29
CA ALA A 111 -31.61 11.85 11.93
C ALA A 111 -31.47 13.01 10.93
N ALA A 112 -32.29 13.00 9.87
CA ALA A 112 -32.31 14.08 8.88
C ALA A 112 -32.70 15.43 9.50
N MET A 113 -33.74 15.47 10.35
CA MET A 113 -34.16 16.69 11.05
C MET A 113 -33.05 17.23 11.97
N ALA A 114 -32.34 16.36 12.68
CA ALA A 114 -31.22 16.75 13.54
C ALA A 114 -30.03 17.27 12.72
N ALA A 115 -29.72 16.63 11.57
CA ALA A 115 -28.67 17.07 10.67
C ALA A 115 -28.97 18.46 10.06
N ASP A 116 -30.22 18.70 9.62
CA ASP A 116 -30.69 20.01 9.13
C ASP A 116 -30.60 21.09 10.21
N ALA A 117 -30.85 20.71 11.47
CA ALA A 117 -30.66 21.57 12.63
C ALA A 117 -29.19 21.78 13.03
N GLN A 118 -28.24 21.21 12.28
CA GLN A 118 -26.80 21.21 12.56
C GLN A 118 -26.45 20.56 13.92
N ASN A 119 -27.33 19.71 14.45
CA ASN A 119 -27.07 18.91 15.64
C ASN A 119 -26.45 17.56 15.24
N ASP A 120 -25.21 17.62 14.79
CA ASP A 120 -24.51 16.48 14.19
C ASP A 120 -24.42 15.26 15.15
N GLY A 121 -24.28 15.49 16.47
CA GLY A 121 -24.22 14.39 17.44
C GLY A 121 -25.53 13.63 17.58
N GLU A 122 -26.65 14.35 17.68
CA GLU A 122 -27.98 13.73 17.74
C GLU A 122 -28.34 13.05 16.41
N ALA A 123 -27.93 13.63 15.28
CA ALA A 123 -28.11 13.02 13.97
C ALA A 123 -27.38 11.67 13.87
N LEU A 124 -26.12 11.60 14.30
CA LEU A 124 -25.35 10.36 14.34
C LEU A 124 -25.98 9.31 15.25
N ASP A 125 -26.42 9.68 16.46
CA ASP A 125 -27.11 8.76 17.38
C ASP A 125 -28.37 8.13 16.72
N TYR A 126 -29.13 8.92 15.94
CA TYR A 126 -30.30 8.42 15.22
C TYR A 126 -29.91 7.54 14.03
N TYR A 127 -28.89 7.90 13.25
CA TYR A 127 -28.38 7.05 12.17
C TYR A 127 -27.80 5.73 12.68
N GLU A 128 -27.06 5.72 13.79
CA GLU A 128 -26.56 4.50 14.43
C GLU A 128 -27.69 3.57 14.85
N ARG A 129 -28.79 4.11 15.39
CA ARG A 129 -30.00 3.33 15.69
C ARG A 129 -30.68 2.80 14.44
N ALA A 130 -30.73 3.59 13.37
CA ALA A 130 -31.24 3.13 12.07
C ALA A 130 -30.40 1.94 11.55
N LEU A 131 -29.07 2.02 11.64
CA LEU A 131 -28.14 0.94 11.28
C LEU A 131 -28.25 -0.27 12.21
N TYR A 132 -28.53 -0.08 13.50
CA TYR A 132 -28.81 -1.19 14.41
C TYR A 132 -30.04 -2.00 13.96
N LEU A 133 -31.07 -1.32 13.45
CA LEU A 133 -32.29 -1.95 12.93
C LEU A 133 -32.09 -2.55 11.54
N TYR A 134 -31.35 -1.85 10.67
CA TYR A 134 -31.05 -2.25 9.30
C TYR A 134 -29.54 -2.13 9.01
N PRO A 135 -28.73 -3.16 9.36
CA PRO A 135 -27.27 -3.08 9.27
C PRO A 135 -26.71 -2.89 7.87
N ASN A 136 -27.48 -3.18 6.82
CA ASN A 136 -27.03 -3.07 5.43
C ASN A 136 -27.52 -1.79 4.74
N ASP A 137 -28.04 -0.82 5.49
CA ASP A 137 -28.49 0.45 4.91
C ASP A 137 -27.29 1.32 4.49
N ILE A 138 -27.16 1.54 3.19
CA ILE A 138 -26.13 2.39 2.59
C ILE A 138 -26.48 3.87 2.77
N THR A 139 -27.76 4.24 2.70
CA THR A 139 -28.20 5.65 2.77
C THR A 139 -27.89 6.25 4.14
N ALA A 140 -28.14 5.51 5.23
CA ALA A 140 -27.72 5.96 6.56
C ALA A 140 -26.20 6.18 6.66
N ARG A 141 -25.39 5.27 6.07
CA ARG A 141 -23.93 5.41 6.07
C ARG A 141 -23.47 6.63 5.28
N GLU A 142 -24.00 6.86 4.10
CA GLU A 142 -23.70 8.04 3.28
C GLU A 142 -24.00 9.34 4.05
N LYS A 143 -25.14 9.39 4.75
CA LYS A 143 -25.49 10.55 5.58
C LYS A 143 -24.56 10.76 6.77
N MET A 144 -24.09 9.67 7.39
CA MET A 144 -23.07 9.75 8.44
C MET A 144 -21.72 10.22 7.89
N ILE A 145 -21.33 9.79 6.68
CA ILE A 145 -20.11 10.23 6.00
C ILE A 145 -20.16 11.75 5.76
N GLU A 146 -21.26 12.29 5.22
CA GLU A 146 -21.44 13.74 5.02
C GLU A 146 -21.18 14.54 6.32
N ILE A 147 -21.66 14.02 7.46
CA ILE A 147 -21.43 14.63 8.78
C ILE A 147 -19.96 14.54 9.18
N TYR A 148 -19.32 13.37 9.03
CA TYR A 148 -17.92 13.18 9.40
C TYR A 148 -16.95 13.97 8.52
N GLU A 149 -17.23 14.13 7.24
CA GLU A 149 -16.45 14.97 6.32
C GLU A 149 -16.49 16.45 6.75
N LYS A 150 -17.68 16.96 7.10
CA LYS A 150 -17.84 18.31 7.64
C LYS A 150 -17.05 18.51 8.94
N GLN A 151 -16.94 17.45 9.74
CA GLN A 151 -16.13 17.44 10.97
C GLN A 151 -14.64 17.19 10.71
N LYS A 152 -14.24 16.87 9.48
CA LYS A 152 -12.90 16.40 9.10
C LYS A 152 -12.48 15.13 9.85
N ASN A 153 -13.44 14.33 10.29
CA ASN A 153 -13.19 13.04 10.90
C ASN A 153 -13.05 11.96 9.82
N THR A 154 -11.91 12.00 9.13
CA THR A 154 -11.63 11.16 7.97
C THR A 154 -11.55 9.67 8.31
N ASP A 155 -11.12 9.31 9.52
CA ASP A 155 -11.03 7.89 9.93
C ASP A 155 -12.42 7.25 10.06
N ALA A 156 -13.38 7.97 10.65
CA ALA A 156 -14.76 7.48 10.74
C ALA A 156 -15.42 7.36 9.35
N ALA A 157 -15.19 8.34 8.47
CA ALA A 157 -15.68 8.30 7.10
C ALA A 157 -15.11 7.09 6.32
N MET A 158 -13.79 6.83 6.43
CA MET A 158 -13.16 5.67 5.78
C MET A 158 -13.77 4.34 6.20
N VAL A 159 -14.04 4.14 7.49
CA VAL A 159 -14.65 2.90 7.98
C VAL A 159 -16.01 2.68 7.32
N LEU A 160 -16.83 3.72 7.23
CA LEU A 160 -18.14 3.64 6.57
C LEU A 160 -18.03 3.41 5.06
N LEU A 161 -17.07 4.03 4.38
CA LEU A 161 -16.81 3.82 2.95
C LEU A 161 -16.42 2.37 2.66
N ILE A 162 -15.52 1.79 3.47
CA ILE A 162 -15.13 0.38 3.36
C ILE A 162 -16.35 -0.53 3.58
N GLU A 163 -17.23 -0.21 4.53
CA GLU A 163 -18.48 -0.95 4.72
C GLU A 163 -19.43 -0.83 3.53
N ILE A 164 -19.56 0.36 2.93
CA ILE A 164 -20.37 0.57 1.72
C ILE A 164 -19.83 -0.28 0.57
N ILE A 165 -18.51 -0.27 0.32
CA ILE A 165 -17.89 -1.08 -0.74
C ILE A 165 -18.15 -2.58 -0.51
N LYS A 166 -18.10 -3.06 0.73
CA LYS A 166 -18.43 -4.46 1.06
C LYS A 166 -19.89 -4.81 0.81
N LEU A 167 -20.81 -3.87 1.00
CA LEU A 167 -22.25 -4.06 0.80
C LEU A 167 -22.66 -3.91 -0.68
N ASP A 168 -22.05 -2.95 -1.37
CA ASP A 168 -22.24 -2.66 -2.78
C ASP A 168 -20.87 -2.43 -3.47
N PRO A 169 -20.23 -3.51 -3.94
CA PRO A 169 -18.95 -3.41 -4.65
C PRO A 169 -19.03 -2.61 -5.96
N ALA A 170 -20.22 -2.25 -6.45
CA ALA A 170 -20.40 -1.45 -7.66
C ALA A 170 -20.54 0.05 -7.37
N ASN A 171 -20.43 0.47 -6.11
CA ASN A 171 -20.55 1.85 -5.69
C ASN A 171 -19.29 2.66 -6.02
N GLU A 172 -19.29 3.27 -7.21
CA GLU A 172 -18.20 4.11 -7.74
C GLU A 172 -17.84 5.30 -6.83
N ASP A 173 -18.84 5.93 -6.20
CA ASP A 173 -18.63 7.10 -5.35
C ASP A 173 -17.87 6.71 -4.07
N ALA A 174 -18.19 5.55 -3.48
CA ALA A 174 -17.49 5.06 -2.31
C ALA A 174 -15.99 4.78 -2.58
N TYR A 175 -15.66 4.23 -3.76
CA TYR A 175 -14.25 4.08 -4.17
C TYR A 175 -13.58 5.45 -4.36
N ARG A 176 -14.25 6.37 -5.06
CA ARG A 176 -13.73 7.71 -5.35
C ARG A 176 -13.38 8.47 -4.07
N ASP A 177 -14.28 8.45 -3.10
CA ASP A 177 -14.10 9.16 -1.83
C ASP A 177 -13.01 8.48 -0.98
N LEU A 178 -12.95 7.14 -0.97
CA LEU A 178 -11.92 6.41 -0.24
C LEU A 178 -10.52 6.64 -0.84
N ILE A 179 -10.41 6.59 -2.17
CA ILE A 179 -9.17 6.91 -2.91
C ILE A 179 -8.75 8.35 -2.62
N ALA A 180 -9.67 9.31 -2.61
CA ALA A 180 -9.35 10.70 -2.29
C ALA A 180 -8.81 10.87 -0.86
N ILE A 181 -9.33 10.10 0.10
CA ILE A 181 -8.81 10.11 1.47
C ILE A 181 -7.41 9.49 1.53
N TYR A 182 -7.15 8.38 0.83
CA TYR A 182 -5.83 7.77 0.77
C TYR A 182 -4.80 8.66 0.06
N ASP A 183 -5.16 9.27 -1.08
CA ASP A 183 -4.32 10.20 -1.84
C ASP A 183 -3.92 11.40 -0.99
N ALA A 184 -4.87 11.98 -0.25
CA ALA A 184 -4.60 13.09 0.67
C ALA A 184 -3.65 12.71 1.83
N ARG A 185 -3.50 11.41 2.12
CA ARG A 185 -2.56 10.87 3.12
C ARG A 185 -1.26 10.35 2.51
N GLU A 186 -1.12 10.39 1.18
CA GLU A 186 -0.05 9.75 0.41
C GLU A 186 0.06 8.24 0.68
N ASP A 187 -1.05 7.60 1.07
CA ASP A 187 -1.13 6.16 1.38
C ASP A 187 -1.48 5.37 0.11
N TYR A 188 -0.54 5.37 -0.84
CA TYR A 188 -0.73 4.75 -2.15
C TYR A 188 -0.77 3.22 -2.08
N ASP A 189 -0.10 2.62 -1.10
CA ASP A 189 -0.14 1.17 -0.89
C ASP A 189 -1.58 0.71 -0.62
N SER A 190 -2.33 1.45 0.21
CA SER A 190 -3.74 1.16 0.47
C SER A 190 -4.65 1.33 -0.75
N ILE A 191 -4.29 2.22 -1.70
CA ILE A 191 -5.02 2.38 -2.97
C ILE A 191 -4.79 1.17 -3.86
N LEU A 192 -3.56 0.67 -3.93
CA LEU A 192 -3.21 -0.53 -4.70
C LEU A 192 -3.82 -1.80 -4.10
N ASP A 193 -3.84 -1.93 -2.77
CA ASP A 193 -4.52 -3.02 -2.08
C ASP A 193 -6.04 -2.99 -2.38
N LEU A 194 -6.64 -1.79 -2.38
CA LEU A 194 -8.06 -1.61 -2.71
C LEU A 194 -8.37 -2.00 -4.16
N GLU A 195 -7.49 -1.68 -5.12
CA GLU A 195 -7.62 -2.12 -6.53
C GLU A 195 -7.59 -3.64 -6.64
N ALA A 196 -6.65 -4.28 -5.93
CA ALA A 196 -6.50 -5.74 -5.94
C ALA A 196 -7.72 -6.48 -5.35
N GLU A 197 -8.52 -5.83 -4.50
CA GLU A 197 -9.76 -6.37 -3.96
C GLU A 197 -10.96 -6.29 -4.94
N VAL A 198 -10.84 -5.58 -6.07
CA VAL A 198 -11.91 -5.46 -7.08
C VAL A 198 -12.05 -6.78 -7.85
N ASP A 199 -12.94 -7.67 -7.38
CA ASP A 199 -13.19 -8.99 -7.98
C ASP A 199 -13.80 -8.89 -9.40
N ALA A 200 -13.30 -9.73 -10.31
CA ALA A 200 -13.16 -9.41 -11.72
C ALA A 200 -14.23 -10.01 -12.65
N GLU A 201 -15.00 -11.01 -12.23
CA GLU A 201 -16.02 -11.63 -13.07
C GLU A 201 -17.40 -11.03 -12.72
N ASP A 202 -17.98 -10.21 -13.61
CA ASP A 202 -19.36 -9.71 -13.59
C ASP A 202 -19.70 -8.46 -12.73
N LEU A 203 -18.71 -7.73 -12.20
CA LEU A 203 -18.97 -6.47 -11.48
C LEU A 203 -19.50 -5.36 -12.41
N LYS A 204 -20.68 -4.81 -12.09
CA LYS A 204 -21.23 -3.65 -12.79
C LYS A 204 -20.34 -2.42 -12.54
N ASN A 205 -20.12 -1.61 -13.58
CA ASN A 205 -19.24 -0.42 -13.54
C ASN A 205 -17.76 -0.71 -13.27
N LYS A 206 -17.31 -1.97 -13.37
CA LYS A 206 -15.92 -2.37 -13.12
C LYS A 206 -14.90 -1.47 -13.83
N ASP A 207 -15.06 -1.28 -15.15
CA ASP A 207 -14.11 -0.46 -15.93
C ASP A 207 -14.00 0.97 -15.39
N LYS A 208 -15.10 1.54 -14.91
CA LYS A 208 -15.10 2.89 -14.31
C LYS A 208 -14.42 2.92 -12.95
N ILE A 209 -14.60 1.87 -12.15
CA ILE A 209 -13.95 1.73 -10.85
C ILE A 209 -12.45 1.56 -11.06
N LEU A 210 -12.03 0.68 -11.97
CA LEU A 210 -10.62 0.47 -12.32
C LEU A 210 -9.95 1.75 -12.87
N ASP A 211 -10.68 2.55 -13.65
CA ASP A 211 -10.19 3.84 -14.16
C ASP A 211 -9.83 4.84 -13.03
N LEU A 212 -10.44 4.71 -11.84
CA LEU A 212 -10.08 5.54 -10.68
C LEU A 212 -8.66 5.28 -10.15
N PHE A 213 -8.11 4.10 -10.43
CA PHE A 213 -6.78 3.69 -9.95
C PHE A 213 -5.67 3.99 -10.95
N ALA A 214 -5.99 4.37 -12.20
CA ALA A 214 -5.03 4.51 -13.29
C ALA A 214 -3.86 5.45 -12.94
N ASP A 215 -4.13 6.58 -12.30
CA ASP A 215 -3.12 7.56 -11.89
C ASP A 215 -2.15 7.04 -10.80
N TYR A 216 -2.50 5.93 -10.14
CA TYR A 216 -1.73 5.32 -9.06
C TYR A 216 -0.96 4.08 -9.51
N MET A 217 -1.11 3.69 -10.76
CA MET A 217 -0.43 2.54 -11.34
C MET A 217 0.74 3.01 -12.20
N THR A 218 1.74 2.14 -12.35
CA THR A 218 2.85 2.35 -13.28
C THR A 218 3.38 1.00 -13.72
N SER A 219 3.53 0.84 -15.04
CA SER A 219 3.98 -0.42 -15.63
C SER A 219 5.49 -0.58 -15.49
N ALA A 220 5.92 -1.83 -15.32
CA ALA A 220 7.34 -2.16 -15.29
C ALA A 220 8.01 -1.74 -16.62
N PRO A 221 9.25 -1.21 -16.57
CA PRO A 221 9.95 -0.85 -17.80
C PRO A 221 10.28 -2.08 -18.62
N LEU A 222 10.36 -1.90 -19.93
CA LEU A 222 10.84 -2.89 -20.88
C LEU A 222 12.33 -2.65 -21.14
N ILE A 223 13.16 -3.67 -20.96
CA ILE A 223 14.58 -3.63 -21.31
C ILE A 223 14.75 -4.45 -22.58
N THR A 224 15.28 -3.85 -23.64
CA THR A 224 15.39 -4.48 -24.96
C THR A 224 16.76 -4.27 -25.59
N ASP A 225 17.22 -5.25 -26.37
CA ASP A 225 18.34 -5.13 -27.29
C ASP A 225 17.91 -4.48 -28.62
N PRO A 226 18.80 -4.33 -29.63
CA PRO A 226 18.46 -3.72 -30.91
C PRO A 226 17.47 -4.55 -31.76
N GLU A 227 17.30 -5.83 -31.45
CA GLU A 227 16.32 -6.71 -32.10
C GLU A 227 14.93 -6.59 -31.44
N GLY A 228 14.86 -5.95 -30.26
CA GLY A 228 13.64 -5.76 -29.49
C GLY A 228 13.40 -6.88 -28.47
N ASP A 229 14.37 -7.76 -28.27
CA ASP A 229 14.28 -8.88 -27.33
C ASP A 229 14.90 -8.50 -25.98
N VAL A 230 14.50 -9.18 -24.91
CA VAL A 230 15.08 -8.96 -23.58
C VAL A 230 16.55 -9.42 -23.61
N PRO A 231 17.52 -8.54 -23.33
CA PRO A 231 18.93 -8.89 -23.38
C PRO A 231 19.23 -10.06 -22.45
N SER A 232 19.74 -11.16 -23.01
CA SER A 232 20.06 -12.34 -22.22
C SER A 232 21.12 -13.21 -22.86
N GLY A 233 21.86 -13.95 -22.03
CA GLY A 233 22.85 -14.90 -22.51
C GLY A 233 24.20 -14.26 -22.85
N LYS A 234 24.81 -14.69 -23.96
CA LYS A 234 26.18 -14.31 -24.34
C LYS A 234 26.19 -13.58 -25.67
N TYR A 235 26.94 -12.49 -25.73
CA TYR A 235 27.17 -11.70 -26.94
C TYR A 235 28.67 -11.64 -27.22
N ASP A 236 29.06 -11.84 -28.48
CA ASP A 236 30.44 -11.79 -28.98
C ASP A 236 30.83 -10.43 -29.59
N GLU A 237 29.87 -9.52 -29.66
CA GLU A 237 30.01 -8.14 -30.11
C GLU A 237 29.52 -7.17 -29.02
N ALA A 238 29.78 -5.88 -29.21
CA ALA A 238 29.27 -4.84 -28.32
C ALA A 238 27.73 -4.77 -28.39
N LEU A 239 27.09 -4.59 -27.24
CA LEU A 239 25.64 -4.57 -27.13
C LEU A 239 25.13 -3.17 -26.76
N GLU A 240 24.10 -2.72 -27.47
CA GLU A 240 23.32 -1.53 -27.10
C GLU A 240 22.00 -1.97 -26.49
N VAL A 241 21.67 -1.47 -25.29
CA VAL A 241 20.43 -1.80 -24.57
C VAL A 241 19.59 -0.54 -24.38
N GLU A 242 18.33 -0.61 -24.75
CA GLU A 242 17.34 0.44 -24.51
C GLU A 242 16.40 0.07 -23.36
N ILE A 243 15.92 1.09 -22.66
CA ILE A 243 14.89 0.93 -21.62
C ILE A 243 13.70 1.81 -21.97
N ALA A 244 12.51 1.24 -22.04
CA ALA A 244 11.28 1.93 -22.40
C ALA A 244 10.24 1.87 -21.28
N SER A 245 9.43 2.92 -21.16
CA SER A 245 8.23 2.95 -20.33
C SER A 245 7.02 2.99 -21.27
N THR A 246 6.03 2.12 -21.02
CA THR A 246 4.77 2.11 -21.78
C THR A 246 3.90 3.31 -21.45
N ASP A 247 4.01 3.80 -20.22
CA ASP A 247 3.14 4.84 -19.67
C ASP A 247 3.78 6.25 -19.77
N GLY A 248 5.03 6.31 -20.23
CA GLY A 248 5.81 7.55 -20.34
C GLY A 248 6.42 8.02 -19.02
N ASP A 249 6.43 7.15 -18.01
CA ASP A 249 6.96 7.42 -16.68
C ASP A 249 8.49 7.58 -16.66
N ALA A 250 8.99 8.22 -15.59
CA ALA A 250 10.42 8.38 -15.41
C ALA A 250 11.08 7.04 -15.09
N ILE A 251 12.11 6.67 -15.85
CA ILE A 251 12.82 5.40 -15.70
C ILE A 251 14.08 5.61 -14.87
N TYR A 252 14.32 4.72 -13.90
CA TYR A 252 15.54 4.66 -13.10
C TYR A 252 16.16 3.26 -13.21
N TYR A 253 17.48 3.19 -13.27
CA TYR A 253 18.19 1.92 -13.46
C TYR A 253 19.52 1.87 -12.71
N THR A 254 20.00 0.65 -12.50
CA THR A 254 21.37 0.35 -12.06
C THR A 254 22.01 -0.67 -12.99
N ILE A 255 23.34 -0.64 -13.06
CA ILE A 255 24.15 -1.63 -13.76
C ILE A 255 25.07 -2.25 -12.71
N ASN A 256 25.04 -3.58 -12.58
CA ASN A 256 25.83 -4.34 -11.61
C ASN A 256 25.63 -3.86 -10.16
N GLY A 257 24.43 -3.34 -9.85
CA GLY A 257 24.02 -3.00 -8.50
C GLY A 257 23.76 -4.26 -7.67
N ASP A 258 23.50 -4.09 -6.37
CA ASP A 258 22.97 -5.21 -5.58
C ASP A 258 21.60 -5.56 -6.18
N GLU A 259 21.24 -6.83 -6.27
CA GLU A 259 19.99 -7.32 -6.91
C GLU A 259 18.71 -6.92 -6.13
N ASN A 260 18.80 -5.87 -5.31
CA ASN A 260 17.77 -5.39 -4.43
C ASN A 260 16.96 -4.26 -5.08
N GLU A 261 15.64 -4.29 -4.88
CA GLU A 261 14.72 -3.30 -5.46
C GLU A 261 15.03 -1.85 -5.08
N LEU A 262 15.67 -1.63 -3.92
CA LEU A 262 16.02 -0.30 -3.44
C LEU A 262 17.06 0.38 -4.34
N ASP A 263 17.97 -0.40 -4.93
CA ASP A 263 19.03 0.11 -5.79
C ASP A 263 18.43 0.65 -7.08
N ALA A 264 17.45 -0.07 -7.66
CA ALA A 264 16.72 0.41 -8.83
C ALA A 264 15.94 1.72 -8.54
N LYS A 265 15.27 1.81 -7.38
CA LYS A 265 14.49 3.01 -6.98
C LYS A 265 15.37 4.25 -6.72
N THR A 266 16.62 4.04 -6.34
CA THR A 266 17.62 5.09 -6.08
C THR A 266 18.68 5.22 -7.19
N GLY A 267 18.46 4.51 -8.30
CA GLY A 267 19.38 4.39 -9.42
C GLY A 267 19.54 5.66 -10.24
N THR A 268 20.25 5.52 -11.36
CA THR A 268 20.46 6.61 -12.32
C THR A 268 19.21 6.79 -13.17
N ARG A 269 18.81 8.05 -13.42
CA ARG A 269 17.70 8.34 -14.34
C ARG A 269 18.10 8.02 -15.78
N TYR A 270 17.32 7.17 -16.44
CA TYR A 270 17.47 6.87 -17.86
C TYR A 270 16.79 7.94 -18.73
N PHE A 271 17.38 8.25 -19.88
CA PHE A 271 16.82 9.17 -20.87
C PHE A 271 16.60 8.43 -22.18
N VAL A 272 15.34 8.25 -22.56
CA VAL A 272 14.93 7.57 -23.78
C VAL A 272 15.61 8.21 -25.00
N GLY A 273 16.14 7.36 -25.88
CA GLY A 273 16.96 7.75 -27.04
C GLY A 273 18.47 7.79 -26.78
N ASN A 274 18.91 7.49 -25.55
CA ASN A 274 20.32 7.29 -25.22
C ASN A 274 20.53 5.83 -24.77
N PRO A 275 20.80 4.89 -25.69
CA PRO A 275 21.03 3.48 -25.34
C PRO A 275 22.22 3.32 -24.38
N LEU A 276 22.14 2.31 -23.52
CA LEU A 276 23.23 1.85 -22.68
C LEU A 276 24.18 1.01 -23.54
N VAL A 277 25.44 1.42 -23.64
CA VAL A 277 26.44 0.74 -24.49
C VAL A 277 27.33 -0.13 -23.61
N PHE A 278 27.46 -1.41 -24.00
CA PHE A 278 28.29 -2.42 -23.35
C PHE A 278 29.33 -2.94 -24.35
N ASP A 279 30.53 -2.37 -24.30
CA ASP A 279 31.64 -2.61 -25.24
C ASP A 279 32.90 -3.19 -24.57
N GLU A 280 32.77 -3.62 -23.30
CA GLU A 280 33.82 -4.31 -22.55
C GLU A 280 33.36 -5.72 -22.18
N SER A 281 34.25 -6.72 -22.30
CA SER A 281 33.95 -8.09 -21.88
C SER A 281 33.66 -8.16 -20.38
N GLY A 282 32.58 -8.81 -20.00
CA GLY A 282 32.13 -8.88 -18.62
C GLY A 282 30.70 -9.35 -18.48
N LYS A 283 30.29 -9.57 -17.23
CA LYS A 283 28.90 -9.88 -16.89
C LYS A 283 28.20 -8.60 -16.47
N TYR A 284 27.00 -8.41 -16.99
CA TYR A 284 26.17 -7.24 -16.76
C TYR A 284 24.78 -7.66 -16.29
N THR A 285 24.36 -7.03 -15.20
CA THR A 285 23.00 -7.12 -14.66
C THR A 285 22.41 -5.71 -14.65
N ILE A 286 21.31 -5.52 -15.36
CA ILE A 286 20.53 -4.29 -15.34
C ILE A 286 19.30 -4.52 -14.47
N ALA A 287 19.06 -3.63 -13.52
CA ALA A 287 17.79 -3.54 -12.80
C ALA A 287 17.14 -2.19 -13.10
N ALA A 288 15.88 -2.17 -13.53
CA ALA A 288 15.18 -0.95 -13.92
C ALA A 288 13.77 -0.86 -13.32
N VAL A 289 13.32 0.35 -13.03
CA VAL A 289 12.00 0.64 -12.47
C VAL A 289 11.42 1.93 -13.08
N CYS A 290 10.11 1.98 -13.29
CA CYS A 290 9.39 3.19 -13.63
C CYS A 290 8.94 3.91 -12.35
N ARG A 291 8.88 5.24 -12.40
CA ARG A 291 8.34 6.08 -11.35
C ARG A 291 7.41 7.12 -11.96
N ASN A 292 6.15 7.09 -11.55
CA ASN A 292 5.15 8.06 -12.01
C ASN A 292 5.27 9.41 -11.28
N ASP A 293 4.42 10.37 -11.66
CA ASP A 293 4.43 11.74 -11.12
C ASP A 293 4.05 11.81 -9.63
N LYS A 294 3.29 10.83 -9.12
CA LYS A 294 2.97 10.69 -7.68
C LYS A 294 4.09 10.04 -6.88
N GLY A 295 5.15 9.60 -7.56
CA GLY A 295 6.31 8.99 -6.95
C GLY A 295 6.16 7.49 -6.65
N ILE A 296 5.11 6.86 -7.16
CA ILE A 296 4.85 5.43 -7.07
C ILE A 296 5.79 4.72 -8.05
N TYR A 297 6.30 3.55 -7.64
CA TYR A 297 7.25 2.76 -8.41
C TYR A 297 6.60 1.50 -8.95
N SER A 298 6.99 1.10 -10.16
CA SER A 298 6.61 -0.20 -10.73
C SER A 298 7.33 -1.35 -10.00
N SER A 299 6.99 -2.59 -10.37
CA SER A 299 7.89 -3.72 -10.12
C SER A 299 9.21 -3.52 -10.87
N VAL A 300 10.28 -4.14 -10.36
CA VAL A 300 11.61 -4.07 -10.97
C VAL A 300 11.72 -5.08 -12.12
N THR A 301 12.25 -4.63 -13.26
CA THR A 301 12.61 -5.47 -14.41
C THR A 301 14.12 -5.73 -14.39
N TYR A 302 14.52 -6.96 -14.63
CA TYR A 302 15.92 -7.38 -14.69
C TYR A 302 16.31 -7.87 -16.08
N ALA A 303 17.56 -7.62 -16.47
CA ALA A 303 18.18 -8.20 -17.65
C ALA A 303 19.63 -8.59 -17.34
N ASP A 304 20.00 -9.83 -17.66
CA ASP A 304 21.31 -10.42 -17.35
C ASP A 304 21.98 -10.96 -18.61
N PHE A 305 23.15 -10.44 -18.94
CA PHE A 305 23.90 -10.87 -20.11
C PHE A 305 25.42 -10.79 -19.88
N GLU A 306 26.17 -11.46 -20.74
CA GLU A 306 27.62 -11.53 -20.71
C GLU A 306 28.18 -11.13 -22.08
N ILE A 307 29.11 -10.18 -22.09
CA ILE A 307 29.86 -9.79 -23.28
C ILE A 307 31.18 -10.56 -23.29
N GLU A 308 31.44 -11.32 -24.34
CA GLU A 308 32.68 -12.08 -24.58
C GLU A 308 33.26 -11.69 -25.95
N LEU A 309 33.87 -10.50 -26.03
CA LEU A 309 34.45 -10.00 -27.29
C LEU A 309 35.62 -10.87 -27.76
N ALA A 310 35.64 -11.15 -29.05
CA ALA A 310 36.76 -11.83 -29.70
C ALA A 310 37.96 -10.88 -29.89
N PRO A 311 39.20 -11.36 -29.72
CA PRO A 311 40.37 -10.59 -30.12
C PRO A 311 40.42 -10.42 -31.65
N PRO A 312 41.08 -9.37 -32.16
CA PRO A 312 41.25 -9.18 -33.60
C PRO A 312 42.11 -10.29 -34.21
N ASP A 313 41.93 -10.56 -35.50
CA ASP A 313 42.78 -11.49 -36.24
C ASP A 313 44.23 -11.00 -36.33
N PHE A 314 45.17 -11.94 -36.54
CA PHE A 314 46.56 -11.61 -36.82
C PHE A 314 46.69 -10.76 -38.10
N ALA A 315 47.72 -9.91 -38.15
CA ALA A 315 48.03 -9.16 -39.37
C ALA A 315 48.41 -10.11 -40.51
N GLU A 316 47.91 -9.83 -41.71
CA GLU A 316 48.39 -10.46 -42.94
C GLU A 316 49.75 -9.86 -43.31
N VAL A 317 50.78 -10.69 -43.38
CA VAL A 317 52.17 -10.29 -43.67
C VAL A 317 52.56 -10.73 -45.07
N SER A 318 53.00 -9.80 -45.93
CA SER A 318 53.42 -10.10 -47.30
C SER A 318 54.72 -9.39 -47.71
N PRO A 319 55.79 -10.11 -48.10
CA PRO A 319 55.91 -11.57 -48.09
C PRO A 319 55.98 -12.13 -46.67
N ASP A 320 55.49 -13.36 -46.48
CA ASP A 320 55.47 -14.04 -45.17
C ASP A 320 56.82 -14.69 -44.81
N GLY A 321 57.83 -13.84 -44.64
CA GLY A 321 59.20 -14.28 -44.36
C GLY A 321 59.90 -14.92 -45.55
N GLY A 322 61.12 -15.40 -45.31
CA GLY A 322 61.95 -16.08 -46.31
C GLY A 322 63.35 -15.51 -46.46
N ARG A 323 64.02 -15.93 -47.55
CA ARG A 323 65.36 -15.48 -47.94
C ARG A 323 65.27 -14.57 -49.16
N PHE A 324 65.91 -13.42 -49.07
CA PHE A 324 65.89 -12.38 -50.08
C PHE A 324 67.34 -12.02 -50.47
N TYR A 325 67.54 -11.71 -51.75
CA TYR A 325 68.82 -11.28 -52.32
C TYR A 325 68.70 -9.92 -53.03
N GLU A 326 67.50 -9.32 -53.01
CA GLU A 326 67.20 -8.00 -53.55
C GLU A 326 66.37 -7.23 -52.50
N PRO A 327 66.41 -5.87 -52.49
CA PRO A 327 65.57 -5.07 -51.61
C PRO A 327 64.10 -5.47 -51.75
N THR A 328 63.47 -5.86 -50.63
CA THR A 328 62.10 -6.37 -50.59
C THR A 328 61.28 -5.56 -49.60
N LEU A 329 60.09 -5.11 -50.00
CA LEU A 329 59.14 -4.42 -49.14
C LEU A 329 58.20 -5.42 -48.48
N VAL A 330 57.98 -5.24 -47.17
CA VAL A 330 56.98 -5.96 -46.38
C VAL A 330 55.76 -5.06 -46.19
N THR A 331 54.59 -5.61 -46.51
CA THR A 331 53.30 -4.99 -46.27
C THR A 331 52.57 -5.73 -45.16
N LEU A 332 51.99 -4.99 -44.21
CA LEU A 332 51.18 -5.52 -43.12
C LEU A 332 49.75 -5.01 -43.28
N THR A 333 48.78 -5.90 -43.28
CA THR A 333 47.35 -5.55 -43.36
C THR A 333 46.61 -6.11 -42.15
N ALA A 334 45.68 -5.35 -41.58
CA ALA A 334 44.81 -5.79 -40.50
C ALA A 334 43.38 -5.30 -40.77
N GLU A 335 42.43 -5.80 -39.99
CA GLU A 335 41.03 -5.39 -40.05
C GLU A 335 40.84 -3.89 -39.80
N ASP A 336 39.76 -3.34 -40.35
CA ASP A 336 39.40 -1.94 -40.16
C ASP A 336 39.21 -1.64 -38.68
N GLY A 337 39.75 -0.50 -38.22
CA GLY A 337 39.71 -0.13 -36.80
C GLY A 337 40.86 -0.66 -35.96
N CYS A 338 41.72 -1.54 -36.49
CA CYS A 338 42.91 -2.02 -35.78
C CYS A 338 44.14 -1.10 -35.93
N SER A 339 45.11 -1.28 -35.03
CA SER A 339 46.47 -0.74 -35.12
C SER A 339 47.48 -1.88 -35.14
N ILE A 340 48.51 -1.77 -35.97
CA ILE A 340 49.58 -2.76 -36.06
C ILE A 340 50.86 -2.20 -35.44
N TYR A 341 51.46 -2.95 -34.52
CA TYR A 341 52.74 -2.66 -33.87
C TYR A 341 53.75 -3.75 -34.17
N TYR A 342 55.04 -3.41 -34.32
CA TYR A 342 56.04 -4.39 -34.72
C TYR A 342 57.43 -4.15 -34.13
N THR A 343 58.25 -5.21 -34.16
CA THR A 343 59.69 -5.21 -33.84
C THR A 343 60.43 -6.14 -34.81
N TRP A 344 61.74 -5.93 -35.01
CA TRP A 344 62.57 -6.70 -35.95
C TRP A 344 63.60 -7.61 -35.28
N ASP A 345 63.77 -7.48 -33.98
CA ASP A 345 64.73 -8.21 -33.16
C ASP A 345 64.13 -9.46 -32.49
N GLY A 346 62.89 -9.80 -32.83
CA GLY A 346 62.16 -10.95 -32.27
C GLY A 346 61.54 -10.72 -30.89
N THR A 347 61.71 -9.54 -30.29
CA THR A 347 61.04 -9.18 -29.03
C THR A 347 59.52 -9.07 -29.23
N ASP A 348 58.73 -9.26 -28.17
CA ASP A 348 57.28 -9.08 -28.25
C ASP A 348 56.94 -7.58 -28.42
N PRO A 349 56.21 -7.19 -29.48
CA PRO A 349 55.75 -5.83 -29.62
C PRO A 349 54.71 -5.49 -28.55
N THR A 350 54.66 -4.22 -28.19
CA THR A 350 53.64 -3.65 -27.31
C THR A 350 53.01 -2.43 -27.99
N THR A 351 51.98 -1.84 -27.40
CA THR A 351 51.43 -0.56 -27.88
C THR A 351 52.41 0.62 -27.79
N ALA A 352 53.57 0.44 -27.13
CA ALA A 352 54.68 1.39 -27.12
C ALA A 352 55.72 1.13 -28.24
N SER A 353 55.61 0.02 -28.97
CA SER A 353 56.51 -0.32 -30.08
C SER A 353 56.24 0.54 -31.32
N ALA A 354 57.05 0.37 -32.36
CA ALA A 354 56.87 1.09 -33.61
C ALA A 354 55.51 0.73 -34.25
N ARG A 355 54.72 1.74 -34.61
CA ARG A 355 53.44 1.56 -35.30
C ARG A 355 53.66 1.47 -36.80
N TYR A 356 53.09 0.45 -37.43
CA TYR A 356 53.09 0.34 -38.88
C TYR A 356 52.18 1.40 -39.49
N THR A 357 52.67 2.09 -40.53
CA THR A 357 51.93 3.15 -41.24
C THR A 357 52.13 3.11 -42.75
N GLU A 358 53.25 2.54 -43.21
CA GLU A 358 53.57 2.33 -44.62
C GLU A 358 54.49 1.11 -44.78
N PRO A 359 54.55 0.50 -45.98
CA PRO A 359 55.47 -0.61 -46.25
C PRO A 359 56.93 -0.28 -45.95
N PHE A 360 57.66 -1.23 -45.38
CA PHE A 360 59.06 -1.07 -45.01
C PHE A 360 59.97 -2.11 -45.68
N GLU A 361 61.23 -1.78 -45.91
CA GLU A 361 62.21 -2.73 -46.47
C GLU A 361 62.72 -3.72 -45.42
N VAL A 362 63.02 -4.95 -45.84
CA VAL A 362 63.64 -5.97 -44.99
C VAL A 362 65.06 -5.52 -44.58
N PRO A 363 65.39 -5.45 -43.27
CA PRO A 363 66.73 -5.10 -42.83
C PRO A 363 67.77 -6.16 -43.24
N GLU A 364 69.01 -5.75 -43.47
CA GLU A 364 70.12 -6.67 -43.78
C GLU A 364 70.37 -7.64 -42.62
N GLY A 365 70.71 -8.89 -42.95
CA GLY A 365 71.00 -9.95 -41.99
C GLY A 365 69.82 -10.89 -41.75
N ASN A 366 69.79 -11.52 -40.57
CA ASN A 366 68.74 -12.43 -40.13
C ASN A 366 67.89 -11.73 -39.06
N ASN A 367 66.68 -11.32 -39.45
CA ASN A 367 65.77 -10.50 -38.66
C ASN A 367 64.46 -11.26 -38.42
N VAL A 368 63.90 -11.12 -37.21
CA VAL A 368 62.61 -11.74 -36.85
C VAL A 368 61.60 -10.62 -36.70
N LEU A 369 60.67 -10.54 -37.65
CA LEU A 369 59.55 -9.62 -37.56
C LEU A 369 58.54 -10.20 -36.58
N SER A 370 58.32 -9.51 -35.46
CA SER A 370 57.19 -9.77 -34.58
C SER A 370 56.12 -8.71 -34.83
N VAL A 371 54.85 -9.10 -34.92
CA VAL A 371 53.72 -8.21 -35.20
C VAL A 371 52.60 -8.43 -34.18
N LEU A 372 52.03 -7.34 -33.68
CA LEU A 372 50.88 -7.31 -32.77
C LEU A 372 49.79 -6.44 -33.39
N VAL A 373 48.58 -6.97 -33.52
CA VAL A 373 47.39 -6.20 -33.89
C VAL A 373 46.61 -5.88 -32.63
N VAL A 374 46.14 -4.65 -32.50
CA VAL A 374 45.33 -4.19 -31.37
C VAL A 374 44.09 -3.48 -31.90
N ASP A 375 42.91 -3.95 -31.47
CA ASP A 375 41.64 -3.29 -31.77
C ASP A 375 41.55 -1.95 -31.01
N LYS A 376 41.22 -0.86 -31.70
CA LYS A 376 41.18 0.48 -31.09
C LYS A 376 40.00 0.72 -30.17
N LYS A 377 38.90 -0.02 -30.34
CA LYS A 377 37.68 0.10 -29.53
C LYS A 377 37.80 -0.78 -28.27
N THR A 378 38.05 -2.07 -28.45
CA THR A 378 38.03 -3.06 -27.36
C THR A 378 39.36 -3.15 -26.62
N GLY A 379 40.45 -2.72 -27.25
CA GLY A 379 41.80 -2.84 -26.70
C GLY A 379 42.36 -4.26 -26.69
N LEU A 380 41.60 -5.24 -27.19
CA LEU A 380 42.06 -6.63 -27.32
C LEU A 380 43.15 -6.74 -28.39
N ASP A 381 44.06 -7.69 -28.20
CA ASP A 381 45.17 -7.93 -29.10
C ASP A 381 45.13 -9.32 -29.73
N SER A 382 45.64 -9.42 -30.97
CA SER A 382 45.69 -10.67 -31.73
C SER A 382 46.63 -11.72 -31.14
N GLY A 383 47.41 -11.38 -30.11
CA GLY A 383 48.67 -12.04 -29.81
C GLY A 383 49.76 -11.69 -30.82
N VAL A 384 50.95 -12.29 -30.65
CA VAL A 384 52.15 -11.94 -31.43
C VAL A 384 52.36 -12.92 -32.60
N TYR A 385 52.22 -12.41 -33.82
CA TYR A 385 52.65 -13.08 -35.04
C TYR A 385 54.16 -12.96 -35.23
N ARG A 386 54.81 -13.99 -35.79
CA ARG A 386 56.26 -13.97 -36.05
C ARG A 386 56.62 -14.58 -37.40
N ALA A 387 57.45 -13.87 -38.15
CA ALA A 387 58.03 -14.36 -39.40
C ALA A 387 59.53 -14.03 -39.48
N ASN A 388 60.32 -14.95 -40.02
CA ASN A 388 61.77 -14.79 -40.14
C ASN A 388 62.15 -14.29 -41.54
N PHE A 389 62.92 -13.22 -41.59
CA PHE A 389 63.38 -12.58 -42.82
C PHE A 389 64.91 -12.57 -42.85
N ILE A 390 65.47 -13.14 -43.91
CA ILE A 390 66.90 -13.21 -44.13
C ILE A 390 67.22 -12.45 -45.41
N TYR A 391 67.94 -11.34 -45.31
CA TYR A 391 68.37 -10.54 -46.47
C TYR A 391 69.89 -10.44 -46.51
N TYR A 392 70.49 -10.93 -47.60
CA TYR A 392 71.91 -10.78 -47.89
C TYR A 392 72.06 -10.23 -49.32
N PRO A 393 72.38 -8.93 -49.48
CA PRO A 393 72.50 -8.28 -50.78
C PRO A 393 73.64 -8.80 -51.66
#